data_AF-A0A9P7EHB9-F1
#
_entry.id   AF-A0A9P7EHB9-F1
#
_cell.length_a   1.000
_cell.length_b   1.000
_cell.length_c   1.000
_cell.angle_alpha   90.00
_cell.angle_beta   90.00
_cell.angle_gamma   90.00
#
_symmetry.space_group_name_H-M   'P 1'
#
loop_
_entity.id
_entity.type
_entity.pdbx_description
1 polymer ?
#
loop_
_entity_poly.entity_id
_entity_poly.type
_entity_poly.pdbx_seq_one_letter_code
_entity_poly.pdbx_strand_id
1 'polypeptide(L)'
;MFTRCFLPHCPCESTSPQNSVIIDVEPSAAVNARNAEVALVYRCCWDTQHSACGMFIQGSSRDILSHLRERHGIVHTADADLECRWSSCSMDKRLKMSSIARHIERHLGIQFRCSRCGLTARDDVVRDHIRRNPGCADAAVQLVPGSGARLIVSA
;
A
#
# COMPACT_ATOMS: atom_id res chain seq x y z
N MET A 1 9.04 -30.79 50.76
CA MET A 1 9.77 -31.01 49.51
C MET A 1 8.76 -31.00 48.37
N PHE A 2 8.88 -30.00 47.47
CA PHE A 2 8.57 -29.95 46.02
C PHE A 2 7.94 -31.21 45.37
N THR A 3 6.97 -31.21 44.44
CA THR A 3 6.30 -30.22 43.57
C THR A 3 5.00 -30.87 43.03
N ARG A 4 3.97 -30.06 42.75
CA ARG A 4 2.71 -30.46 42.08
C ARG A 4 2.89 -30.55 40.56
N CYS A 5 2.30 -31.56 39.94
CA CYS A 5 1.74 -31.46 38.59
C CYS A 5 0.33 -32.08 38.58
N PHE A 6 -0.68 -31.23 38.42
CA PHE A 6 -2.06 -31.61 38.12
C PHE A 6 -2.26 -31.41 36.62
N LEU A 7 -2.59 -32.48 35.91
CA LEU A 7 -3.28 -32.39 34.62
C LEU A 7 -4.49 -33.33 34.68
N PRO A 8 -5.71 -32.84 34.44
CA PRO A 8 -6.86 -33.67 34.17
C PRO A 8 -7.02 -33.91 32.66
N HIS A 9 -7.34 -35.15 32.30
CA HIS A 9 -7.82 -35.56 30.99
C HIS A 9 -9.16 -34.89 30.64
N CYS A 10 -9.35 -34.46 29.39
CA CYS A 10 -10.32 -35.03 28.45
C CYS A 10 -10.41 -34.23 27.13
N PRO A 11 -10.93 -34.86 26.05
CA PRO A 11 -10.51 -34.63 24.67
C PRO A 11 -11.47 -33.71 23.90
N CYS A 12 -10.98 -33.01 22.88
CA CYS A 12 -11.85 -32.60 21.78
C CYS A 12 -11.14 -32.68 20.42
N GLU A 13 -11.92 -33.25 19.51
CA GLU A 13 -11.67 -33.53 18.11
C GLU A 13 -11.10 -32.36 17.31
N SER A 14 -10.25 -32.77 16.36
CA SER A 14 -9.70 -31.97 15.30
C SER A 14 -10.80 -31.29 14.49
N THR A 15 -10.87 -29.96 14.57
CA THR A 15 -11.48 -29.16 13.51
C THR A 15 -10.48 -28.07 13.13
N SER A 16 -9.90 -28.22 11.95
CA SER A 16 -8.97 -27.27 11.35
C SER A 16 -9.67 -25.92 11.17
N PRO A 17 -9.15 -24.79 11.69
CA PRO A 17 -9.65 -23.49 11.27
C PRO A 17 -9.13 -23.24 9.85
N GLN A 18 -10.03 -23.16 8.88
CA GLN A 18 -9.69 -22.54 7.60
C GLN A 18 -9.36 -21.08 7.88
N ASN A 19 -8.08 -20.74 7.72
CA ASN A 19 -7.54 -19.42 7.95
C ASN A 19 -7.93 -18.48 6.80
N SER A 20 -9.19 -18.06 6.75
CA SER A 20 -9.62 -16.93 5.93
C SER A 20 -9.30 -15.64 6.69
N VAL A 21 -8.19 -15.00 6.33
CA VAL A 21 -7.81 -13.70 6.90
C VAL A 21 -8.66 -12.63 6.21
N ILE A 22 -9.79 -12.27 6.82
CA ILE A 22 -10.56 -11.09 6.45
C ILE A 22 -9.76 -9.88 6.94
N ILE A 23 -9.17 -9.12 6.02
CA ILE A 23 -8.47 -7.88 6.33
C ILE A 23 -9.38 -6.74 5.88
N ASP A 24 -9.72 -5.84 6.81
CA ASP A 24 -10.53 -4.66 6.53
C ASP A 24 -9.83 -3.77 5.48
N VAL A 25 -10.38 -3.73 4.26
CA VAL A 25 -10.01 -2.81 3.18
C VAL A 25 -11.04 -1.68 3.16
N GLU A 26 -10.59 -0.42 3.12
CA GLU A 26 -11.51 0.73 3.09
C GLU A 26 -12.38 0.71 1.81
N PRO A 27 -13.71 0.90 1.93
CA PRO A 27 -14.63 0.67 0.83
C PRO A 27 -14.79 1.91 -0.06
N SER A 28 -13.93 2.06 -1.06
CA SER A 28 -14.20 2.90 -2.24
C SER A 28 -13.40 2.49 -3.47
N ALA A 29 -13.43 1.20 -3.81
CA ALA A 29 -12.88 0.68 -5.03
C ALA A 29 -14.00 0.36 -6.03
N ALA A 30 -14.30 1.29 -6.93
CA ALA A 30 -14.95 0.96 -8.20
C ALA A 30 -13.88 0.94 -9.29
N VAL A 31 -13.29 -0.22 -9.56
CA VAL A 31 -12.46 -0.44 -10.75
C VAL A 31 -12.78 -1.82 -11.33
N ASN A 32 -13.23 -1.83 -12.59
CA ASN A 32 -13.74 -2.98 -13.34
C ASN A 32 -12.87 -4.25 -13.23
N ALA A 33 -13.45 -5.28 -12.61
CA ALA A 33 -12.93 -6.64 -12.59
C ALA A 33 -13.76 -7.54 -13.51
N ARG A 34 -13.12 -8.16 -14.50
CA ARG A 34 -13.58 -9.45 -15.01
C ARG A 34 -12.59 -10.48 -14.44
N ASN A 35 -13.09 -11.33 -13.55
CA ASN A 35 -12.40 -12.35 -12.74
C ASN A 35 -11.69 -11.84 -11.48
N ALA A 36 -12.11 -12.41 -10.34
CA ALA A 36 -11.49 -12.41 -9.00
C ALA A 36 -10.68 -11.15 -8.68
N GLU A 37 -11.28 -10.22 -7.91
CA GLU A 37 -10.67 -8.94 -7.54
C GLU A 37 -9.41 -9.15 -6.70
N VAL A 38 -8.27 -9.21 -7.39
CA VAL A 38 -6.95 -9.20 -6.75
C VAL A 38 -6.56 -7.75 -6.51
N ALA A 39 -6.68 -7.30 -5.25
CA ALA A 39 -6.26 -5.96 -4.84
C ALA A 39 -4.80 -5.98 -4.36
N LEU A 40 -4.01 -5.02 -4.84
CA LEU A 40 -2.60 -4.87 -4.47
C LEU A 40 -2.47 -3.81 -3.37
N VAL A 41 -2.08 -4.25 -2.18
CA VAL A 41 -2.07 -3.42 -0.97
C VAL A 41 -0.68 -3.38 -0.32
N TYR A 42 -0.45 -2.33 0.46
CA TYR A 42 0.82 -2.07 1.13
C TYR A 42 0.59 -1.68 2.58
N ARG A 43 1.52 -2.05 3.46
CA ARG A 43 1.45 -1.65 4.87
C ARG A 43 1.83 -0.17 5.01
N CYS A 44 0.95 0.61 5.62
CA CYS A 44 1.21 1.98 6.02
C CYS A 44 2.18 2.00 7.21
N CYS A 45 3.31 2.69 7.07
CA CYS A 45 4.27 2.91 8.16
C CYS A 45 4.33 4.39 8.56
N TRP A 46 3.21 5.10 8.45
CA TRP A 46 3.11 6.44 9.00
C TRP A 46 3.17 6.37 10.54
N ASP A 47 4.06 7.15 11.14
CA ASP A 47 4.21 7.24 12.59
C ASP A 47 3.15 8.18 13.17
N THR A 48 2.31 7.60 14.01
CA THR A 48 1.40 8.31 14.90
C THR A 48 1.84 8.07 16.33
N GLN A 49 2.46 9.09 16.94
CA GLN A 49 2.81 9.09 18.37
C GLN A 49 3.70 7.92 18.78
N HIS A 50 4.77 7.65 18.02
CA HIS A 50 5.76 6.58 18.25
C HIS A 50 5.26 5.16 17.96
N SER A 51 4.15 5.02 17.23
CA SER A 51 3.69 3.74 16.71
C SER A 51 3.35 3.85 15.23
N ALA A 52 3.81 2.87 14.45
CA ALA A 52 3.46 2.77 13.03
C ALA A 52 1.97 2.40 12.86
N CYS A 53 1.33 3.03 11.88
CA CYS A 53 -0.07 2.82 11.50
C CYS A 53 -0.44 1.33 11.32
N GLY A 54 0.34 0.58 10.54
CA GLY A 54 0.19 -0.86 10.36
C GLY A 54 -0.98 -1.33 9.49
N MET A 55 -1.90 -0.44 9.13
CA MET A 55 -3.03 -0.73 8.23
C MET A 55 -2.59 -0.88 6.78
N PHE A 56 -3.41 -1.56 5.97
CA PHE A 56 -3.15 -1.74 4.55
C PHE A 56 -3.82 -0.65 3.74
N ILE A 57 -3.08 -0.09 2.78
CA ILE A 57 -3.55 0.92 1.84
C ILE A 57 -3.34 0.42 0.41
N GLN A 58 -4.26 0.76 -0.47
CA GLN A 58 -4.07 0.59 -1.89
C GLN A 58 -3.07 1.64 -2.39
N GLY A 59 -2.23 1.25 -3.35
CA GLY A 59 -1.08 2.03 -3.78
C GLY A 59 -1.39 3.27 -4.64
N SER A 60 -2.66 3.63 -4.84
CA SER A 60 -3.00 4.79 -5.67
C SER A 60 -2.90 6.09 -4.89
N SER A 61 -2.55 7.19 -5.57
CA SER A 61 -2.53 8.53 -4.97
C SER A 61 -3.84 8.91 -4.26
N ARG A 62 -5.00 8.46 -4.77
CA ARG A 62 -6.30 8.73 -4.15
C ARG A 62 -6.43 8.00 -2.82
N ASP A 63 -6.12 6.70 -2.81
CA ASP A 63 -6.27 5.84 -1.63
C ASP A 63 -5.30 6.28 -0.52
N ILE A 64 -4.07 6.64 -0.90
CA ILE A 64 -3.09 7.21 0.01
C ILE A 64 -3.65 8.48 0.68
N LEU A 65 -4.18 9.43 -0.10
CA LEU A 65 -4.72 10.68 0.44
C LEU A 65 -5.96 10.45 1.32
N SER A 66 -6.85 9.54 0.94
CA SER A 66 -8.01 9.17 1.77
C SER A 66 -7.54 8.62 3.10
N HIS A 67 -6.60 7.67 3.07
CA HIS A 67 -6.04 7.06 4.27
C HIS A 67 -5.39 8.09 5.20
N LEU A 68 -4.56 9.00 4.65
CA LEU A 68 -3.94 10.07 5.44
C LEU A 68 -4.99 10.95 6.12
N ARG A 69 -6.09 11.24 5.44
CA ARG A 69 -7.17 12.06 5.99
C ARG A 69 -7.93 11.33 7.08
N GLU A 70 -8.38 10.11 6.78
CA GLU A 70 -9.31 9.35 7.62
C GLU A 70 -8.63 8.72 8.83
N ARG A 71 -7.37 8.29 8.67
CA ARG A 71 -6.63 7.55 9.71
C ARG A 71 -5.59 8.40 10.42
N HIS A 72 -5.11 9.49 9.80
CA HIS A 72 -4.09 10.37 10.39
C HIS A 72 -4.56 11.81 10.57
N GLY A 73 -5.81 12.15 10.22
CA GLY A 73 -6.37 13.49 10.41
C GLY A 73 -5.68 14.56 9.57
N ILE A 74 -4.99 14.18 8.50
CA ILE A 74 -4.27 15.12 7.63
C ILE A 74 -5.27 15.76 6.66
N VAL A 75 -5.72 16.96 7.00
CA VAL A 75 -6.72 17.69 6.22
C VAL A 75 -6.05 18.58 5.15
N HIS A 76 -6.71 18.71 4.00
CA HIS A 76 -6.28 19.58 2.91
C HIS A 76 -6.44 21.05 3.29
N THR A 77 -5.37 21.66 3.80
CA THR A 77 -5.21 23.11 3.71
C THR A 77 -4.18 23.38 2.62
N ALA A 78 -4.58 24.17 1.61
CA ALA A 78 -3.82 24.36 0.37
C ALA A 78 -2.39 24.88 0.59
N ASP A 79 -2.16 25.55 1.73
CA ASP A 79 -0.90 26.16 2.12
C ASP A 79 -0.21 25.47 3.31
N ALA A 80 -0.74 24.34 3.80
CA ALA A 80 -0.04 23.62 4.86
C ALA A 80 1.10 22.77 4.29
N ASP A 81 2.29 23.19 4.66
CA ASP A 81 3.50 22.42 4.56
C ASP A 81 3.48 21.25 5.56
N LEU A 82 3.40 20.03 5.04
CA LEU A 82 3.33 18.77 5.79
C LEU A 82 4.69 18.09 5.87
N GLU A 83 5.03 17.59 7.05
CA GLU A 83 6.19 16.72 7.24
C GLU A 83 5.80 15.26 7.00
N CYS A 84 6.64 14.53 6.28
CA CYS A 84 6.43 13.09 6.12
C CYS A 84 6.89 12.36 7.38
N ARG A 85 5.94 11.73 8.08
CA ARG A 85 6.22 10.93 9.28
C ARG A 85 6.34 9.43 9.00
N TRP A 86 6.71 9.04 7.79
CA TRP A 86 6.94 7.62 7.54
C TRP A 86 8.14 7.14 8.35
N SER A 87 8.05 5.96 9.00
CA SER A 87 9.06 5.51 9.98
C SER A 87 10.50 5.45 9.46
N SER A 88 10.69 5.31 8.14
CA SER A 88 11.99 5.27 7.47
C SER A 88 12.29 6.53 6.64
N CYS A 89 11.50 7.60 6.79
CA CYS A 89 11.71 8.83 6.04
C CYS A 89 12.75 9.70 6.74
N SER A 90 13.81 10.04 6.01
CA SER A 90 14.83 11.02 6.43
C SER A 90 14.69 12.34 5.68
N MET A 91 13.51 12.63 5.12
CA MET A 91 13.28 13.87 4.40
C MET A 91 12.83 14.97 5.36
N ASP A 92 13.72 15.92 5.64
CA ASP A 92 13.42 17.09 6.48
C ASP A 92 12.66 18.20 5.74
N LYS A 93 12.38 18.00 4.43
CA LYS A 93 11.66 18.99 3.62
C LYS A 93 10.17 18.87 3.87
N ARG A 94 9.53 20.03 4.05
CA ARG A 94 8.08 20.11 4.09
C ARG A 94 7.50 19.94 2.68
N LEU A 95 6.42 19.18 2.60
CA LEU A 95 5.77 18.76 1.37
C LEU A 95 4.38 19.37 1.28
N LYS A 96 4.01 19.78 0.07
CA LYS A 96 2.62 20.12 -0.23
C LYS A 96 1.76 18.86 -0.20
N MET A 97 0.48 19.02 0.14
CA MET A 97 -0.50 17.93 0.11
C MET A 97 -0.64 17.29 -1.28
N SER A 98 -0.43 18.04 -2.37
CA SER A 98 -0.41 17.48 -3.72
C SER A 98 0.82 16.60 -4.00
N SER A 99 1.90 16.78 -3.24
CA SER A 99 3.17 16.07 -3.40
C SER A 99 3.34 14.92 -2.40
N ILE A 100 2.61 14.91 -1.28
CA ILE A 100 2.78 13.87 -0.24
C ILE A 100 2.36 12.49 -0.74
N ALA A 101 1.30 12.39 -1.56
CA ALA A 101 0.86 11.09 -2.10
C ALA A 101 1.97 10.45 -2.95
N ARG A 102 2.50 11.22 -3.90
CA ARG A 102 3.66 10.86 -4.71
C ARG A 102 4.90 10.55 -3.86
N HIS A 103 5.11 11.27 -2.77
CA HIS A 103 6.21 10.99 -1.84
C HIS A 103 6.01 9.64 -1.14
N ILE A 104 4.79 9.30 -0.73
CA ILE A 104 4.47 8.02 -0.09
C ILE A 104 4.58 6.86 -1.10
N GLU A 105 4.18 7.03 -2.35
CA GLU A 105 4.39 6.02 -3.40
C GLU A 105 5.85 5.52 -3.48
N ARG A 106 6.82 6.40 -3.20
CA ARG A 106 8.24 6.02 -3.09
C ARG A 106 8.50 5.09 -1.91
N HIS A 107 7.91 5.36 -0.74
CA HIS A 107 8.03 4.48 0.43
C HIS A 107 7.37 3.12 0.18
N LEU A 108 6.29 3.11 -0.59
CA LEU A 108 5.63 1.87 -1.02
C LEU A 108 6.42 1.11 -2.09
N GLY A 109 7.45 1.72 -2.67
CA GLY A 109 8.25 1.13 -3.75
C GLY A 109 7.48 0.95 -5.05
N ILE A 110 6.40 1.72 -5.25
CA ILE A 110 5.54 1.60 -6.44
C ILE A 110 6.26 2.18 -7.64
N GLN A 111 6.44 1.35 -8.66
CA GLN A 111 7.05 1.74 -9.92
C GLN A 111 6.22 1.26 -11.10
N PHE A 112 6.48 1.84 -12.25
CA PHE A 112 5.84 1.49 -13.51
C PHE A 112 6.93 1.19 -14.53
N ARG A 113 6.67 0.24 -15.41
CA ARG A 113 7.62 -0.24 -16.42
C ARG A 113 7.01 -0.15 -17.80
N CYS A 114 7.78 0.36 -18.76
CA CYS A 114 7.45 0.26 -20.17
C CYS A 114 7.63 -1.18 -20.64
N SER A 115 6.57 -1.80 -21.17
CA SER A 115 6.61 -3.20 -21.61
C SER A 115 7.57 -3.47 -22.78
N ARG A 116 7.97 -2.43 -23.53
CA ARG A 116 8.80 -2.56 -24.73
C ARG A 116 10.29 -2.37 -24.46
N CYS A 117 10.68 -1.25 -23.85
CA CYS A 117 12.09 -0.93 -23.61
C CYS A 117 12.56 -1.28 -22.19
N GLY A 118 11.63 -1.61 -21.29
CA GLY A 118 11.93 -1.96 -19.91
C GLY A 118 12.28 -0.78 -19.00
N LEU A 119 12.16 0.48 -19.45
CA LEU A 119 12.32 1.66 -18.61
C LEU A 119 11.38 1.57 -17.40
N THR A 120 11.95 1.65 -16.19
CA THR A 120 11.20 1.67 -14.93
C THR A 120 11.27 3.05 -14.29
N ALA A 121 10.12 3.69 -14.08
CA ALA A 121 10.02 5.02 -13.47
C ALA A 121 8.64 5.19 -12.80
N ARG A 122 8.28 6.43 -12.44
CA ARG A 122 6.92 6.78 -12.00
C ARG A 122 5.93 6.76 -13.18
N ASP A 123 4.64 6.60 -12.89
CA ASP A 123 3.58 6.49 -13.92
C ASP A 123 3.61 7.63 -14.94
N ASP A 124 3.62 8.88 -14.49
CA ASP A 124 3.69 10.08 -15.34
C ASP A 124 4.93 10.08 -16.24
N VAL A 125 6.08 9.65 -15.72
CA VAL A 125 7.34 9.56 -16.47
C VAL A 125 7.28 8.46 -17.51
N VAL A 126 6.74 7.28 -17.18
CA VAL A 126 6.61 6.17 -18.14
C VAL A 126 5.60 6.51 -19.24
N ARG A 127 4.48 7.14 -18.90
CA ARG A 127 3.50 7.60 -19.90
C ARG A 127 4.07 8.68 -20.81
N ASP A 128 4.79 9.65 -20.26
CA ASP A 128 5.48 10.66 -21.05
C ASP A 128 6.54 10.03 -21.97
N HIS A 129 7.28 9.04 -21.47
CA HIS A 129 8.22 8.24 -22.26
C HIS A 129 7.50 7.55 -23.43
N ILE A 130 6.43 6.80 -23.20
CA ILE A 130 5.66 6.10 -24.26
C ILE A 130 5.18 7.09 -25.32
N ARG A 131 4.65 8.23 -24.89
CA ARG A 131 4.14 9.28 -25.79
C ARG A 131 5.24 9.91 -26.65
N ARG A 132 6.43 10.15 -26.09
CA ARG A 132 7.53 10.86 -26.78
C ARG A 132 8.45 9.96 -27.60
N ASN A 133 8.40 8.65 -27.39
CA ASN A 133 9.29 7.69 -28.04
C ASN A 133 8.48 6.85 -29.05
N PRO A 134 8.60 7.11 -30.37
CA PRO A 134 7.90 6.33 -31.39
C PRO A 134 8.21 4.82 -31.30
N GLY A 135 9.44 4.49 -30.92
CA GLY A 135 9.88 3.13 -30.61
C GLY A 135 9.26 2.54 -29.33
N CYS A 136 8.28 3.20 -28.71
CA CYS A 136 7.53 2.74 -27.54
C CYS A 136 6.04 3.13 -27.60
N ALA A 137 5.53 3.66 -28.72
CA ALA A 137 4.17 4.21 -28.81
C ALA A 137 3.06 3.20 -28.46
N ASP A 138 3.22 1.92 -28.86
CA ASP A 138 2.27 0.85 -28.56
C ASP A 138 2.61 0.05 -27.29
N ALA A 139 3.57 0.54 -26.49
CA ALA A 139 3.95 -0.14 -25.26
C ALA A 139 2.84 0.00 -24.21
N ALA A 140 2.63 -1.07 -23.45
CA ALA A 140 1.79 -1.04 -22.26
C ALA A 140 2.60 -0.53 -21.06
N VAL A 141 1.90 0.12 -20.12
CA VAL A 141 2.44 0.44 -18.81
C VAL A 141 2.16 -0.73 -17.87
N GLN A 142 3.21 -1.29 -17.28
CA GLN A 142 3.12 -2.39 -16.32
C GLN A 142 3.41 -1.87 -14.91
N LEU A 143 2.54 -2.16 -13.94
CA LEU A 143 2.82 -1.92 -12.52
C LEU A 143 3.93 -2.87 -12.06
N VAL A 144 4.94 -2.33 -11.39
CA VAL A 144 5.98 -3.07 -10.68
C VAL A 144 5.75 -2.83 -9.19
N PRO A 145 5.20 -3.82 -8.46
CA PRO A 145 4.97 -3.70 -7.05
C PRO A 145 6.26 -3.54 -6.26
N GLY A 146 6.23 -2.73 -5.20
CA GLY A 146 7.33 -2.66 -4.24
C GLY A 146 7.44 -3.92 -3.39
N SER A 147 8.57 -4.10 -2.72
CA SER A 147 8.87 -5.28 -1.90
C SER A 147 7.89 -5.54 -0.75
N GLY A 148 7.17 -4.51 -0.30
CA GLY A 148 6.14 -4.61 0.75
C GLY A 148 4.73 -4.94 0.25
N ALA A 149 4.55 -5.15 -1.06
CA ALA A 149 3.26 -5.42 -1.67
C ALA A 149 2.65 -6.75 -1.22
N ARG A 150 1.33 -6.76 -1.06
CA ARG A 150 0.52 -7.97 -0.83
C ARG A 150 -0.67 -8.00 -1.78
N LEU A 151 -1.07 -9.21 -2.17
CA LEU A 151 -2.28 -9.46 -2.96
C LEU A 151 -3.38 -9.92 -2.01
N ILE A 152 -4.54 -9.26 -2.05
CA ILE A 152 -5.77 -9.72 -1.41
C ILE A 152 -6.65 -10.27 -2.51
N VAL A 153 -7.13 -11.49 -2.34
CA VAL A 153 -8.10 -12.12 -3.25
C VAL A 153 -9.43 -12.14 -2.52
N SER A 154 -10.39 -11.35 -3.00
CA SER A 154 -11.77 -11.46 -2.54
C SER A 154 -12.39 -12.68 -3.22
N ALA A 155 -12.70 -13.71 -2.42
CA ALA A 155 -13.36 -14.94 -2.85
C ALA A 155 -14.89 -14.81 -2.83
#